data_AF-A0A351Z8A4-F1
#
_entry.id   AF-A0A351Z8A4-F1
#
_cell.length_a   1.000
_cell.length_b   1.000
_cell.length_c   1.000
_cell.angle_alpha   90.00
_cell.angle_beta   90.00
_cell.angle_gamma   90.00
#
_symmetry.space_group_name_H-M   'P 1'
#
loop_
_entity.id
_entity.type
_entity.pdbx_description
1 polymer ?
#
loop_
_entity_poly.entity_id
_entity_poly.type
_entity_poly.pdbx_seq_one_letter_code
_entity_poly.pdbx_strand_id
1 'polypeptide(L)' 'MTKSMRIALDTLHLDHLWIIYPGRQQYPAHDKISVLPLRDLAAIRDQLRKGKLWTAMKNSV' A
#
# COMPACT_ATOMS: atom_id res chain seq x y z
N MET A 1 -3.76 -8.76 -8.33
CA MET A 1 -3.12 -7.58 -8.98
C MET A 1 -3.58 -7.48 -10.43
N THR A 2 -4.04 -6.30 -10.90
CA THR A 2 -4.42 -6.09 -12.31
C THR A 2 -3.23 -5.68 -13.17
N LYS A 3 -3.37 -5.76 -14.51
CA LYS A 3 -2.35 -5.34 -15.47
C LYS A 3 -1.98 -3.85 -15.33
N SER A 4 -2.98 -2.98 -15.14
CA SER A 4 -2.76 -1.54 -14.96
C SER A 4 -1.91 -1.22 -13.73
N MET A 5 -2.19 -1.86 -12.59
CA MET A 5 -1.40 -1.67 -11.36
C MET A 5 0.05 -2.13 -11.53
N ARG A 6 0.26 -3.26 -12.23
CA ARG A 6 1.62 -3.77 -12.52
C ARG A 6 2.41 -2.76 -13.36
N ILE A 7 1.82 -2.31 -14.48
CA ILE A 7 2.44 -1.33 -15.37
C ILE A 7 2.78 -0.06 -14.58
N ALA A 8 1.86 0.46 -13.75
CA ALA A 8 2.12 1.65 -12.95
C ALA A 8 3.28 1.49 -11.97
N LEU A 9 3.40 0.33 -11.30
CA LEU A 9 4.54 0.04 -10.43
C LEU A 9 5.86 0.07 -11.21
N ASP A 10 5.89 -0.56 -12.38
CA ASP A 10 7.11 -0.72 -13.17
C ASP A 10 7.51 0.58 -13.87
N THR A 11 6.58 1.26 -14.55
CA THR A 11 6.88 2.46 -15.36
C THR A 11 7.14 3.70 -14.52
N LEU A 12 6.47 3.83 -13.38
CA LEU A 12 6.66 4.96 -12.46
C LEU A 12 7.69 4.66 -11.36
N HIS A 13 8.28 3.46 -11.37
CA HIS A 13 9.24 3.00 -10.36
C HIS A 13 8.73 3.19 -8.92
N LEU A 14 7.46 2.83 -8.67
CA LEU A 14 6.87 3.01 -7.36
C LEU A 14 7.42 1.99 -6.36
N ASP A 15 7.85 2.48 -5.20
CA ASP A 15 8.20 1.62 -4.07
C ASP A 15 6.99 0.89 -3.50
N HIS A 16 5.81 1.51 -3.55
CA HIS A 16 4.55 0.97 -3.04
C HIS A 16 3.34 1.65 -3.71
N LEU A 17 2.22 0.93 -3.81
CA LEU A 17 0.94 1.44 -4.29
C LEU A 17 -0.14 1.18 -3.22
N TRP A 18 -0.84 2.24 -2.81
CA TRP A 18 -1.99 2.13 -1.90
C TRP A 18 -3.30 2.23 -2.69
N ILE A 19 -4.23 1.33 -2.42
CA ILE A 19 -5.62 1.40 -2.91
C ILE A 19 -6.48 1.88 -1.75
N ILE A 20 -7.12 3.04 -1.91
CA ILE A 20 -8.00 3.61 -0.88
C ILE A 20 -9.45 3.36 -1.27
N TYR A 21 -10.24 2.81 -0.36
CA TYR A 21 -11.63 2.44 -0.62
C TYR A 21 -12.54 2.68 0.60
N PRO A 22 -13.88 2.79 0.41
CA PRO A 22 -14.82 3.12 1.49
C PRO A 22 -15.18 1.92 2.38
N GLY A 23 -14.29 0.97 2.58
CA GLY A 23 -14.52 -0.17 3.46
C GLY A 23 -13.95 0.01 4.86
N ARG A 24 -13.73 -1.12 5.55
CA ARG A 24 -13.24 -1.15 6.93
C ARG A 24 -12.02 -2.03 7.13
N GLN A 25 -11.58 -2.76 6.10
CA GLN A 25 -10.52 -3.74 6.24
C GLN A 25 -9.29 -3.29 5.49
N GLN A 26 -8.16 -3.34 6.18
CA GLN A 26 -6.85 -3.23 5.56
C GLN A 26 -6.32 -4.63 5.26
N TYR A 27 -5.74 -4.83 4.08
CA TYR A 27 -5.08 -6.09 3.73
C TYR A 27 -4.05 -5.90 2.61
N PRO A 28 -3.02 -6.75 2.54
CA PRO A 28 -2.10 -6.76 1.41
C PRO A 28 -2.80 -7.35 0.17
N ALA A 29 -2.75 -6.64 -0.96
CA ALA A 29 -3.26 -7.16 -2.25
C ALA A 29 -2.15 -7.74 -3.13
N HIS A 30 -0.90 -7.37 -2.87
CA HIS A 30 0.31 -7.88 -3.50
C HIS A 30 1.52 -7.56 -2.60
N ASP A 31 2.72 -7.93 -3.03
CA ASP A 31 3.96 -7.53 -2.35
C ASP A 31 4.03 -6.04 -2.15
N LYS A 32 4.03 -5.25 -3.23
CA LYS A 32 4.12 -3.78 -3.19
C LYS A 32 2.77 -3.06 -3.20
N ILE A 33 1.66 -3.75 -2.93
CA ILE A 33 0.32 -3.16 -3.00
C ILE A 33 -0.48 -3.45 -1.73
N SER A 34 -0.96 -2.40 -1.08
CA SER A 34 -1.83 -2.49 0.10
C SER A 34 -3.19 -1.84 -0.17
N VAL A 35 -4.25 -2.44 0.35
CA VAL A 35 -5.59 -1.86 0.35
C VAL A 35 -5.86 -1.31 1.73
N LEU A 36 -6.18 -0.02 1.82
CA LEU A 36 -6.49 0.67 3.07
C LEU A 36 -7.90 1.27 3.01
N PRO A 37 -8.67 1.18 4.10
CA PRO A 37 -9.93 1.88 4.19
C PRO A 37 -9.70 3.39 4.35
N LEU A 38 -10.62 4.20 3.84
CA LEU A 38 -10.50 5.67 3.85
C LEU A 38 -10.25 6.26 5.25
N ARG A 39 -10.81 5.65 6.29
CA ARG A 39 -10.61 6.06 7.70
C ARG A 39 -9.15 5.97 8.17
N ASP A 40 -8.35 5.11 7.55
CA ASP A 40 -6.96 4.85 7.93
C ASP A 40 -5.98 5.66 7.04
N LEU A 41 -6.47 6.61 6.25
CA LEU A 41 -5.66 7.44 5.35
C LEU A 41 -4.53 8.18 6.07
N ALA A 42 -4.78 8.63 7.31
CA ALA A 42 -3.77 9.31 8.13
C ALA A 42 -2.53 8.44 8.40
N ALA A 43 -2.68 7.11 8.43
CA ALA A 43 -1.56 6.18 8.63
C ALA A 43 -0.55 6.21 7.47
N ILE A 44 -0.96 6.60 6.27
CA ILE A 44 -0.07 6.70 5.09
C ILE A 44 0.99 7.77 5.32
N ARG A 45 0.63 8.90 5.95
CA ARG A 45 1.57 9.97 6.27
C ARG A 45 2.77 9.44 7.07
N ASP A 46 2.50 8.59 8.06
CA ASP A 46 3.53 8.05 8.93
C ASP A 46 4.39 6.99 8.20
N GLN A 47 3.79 6.26 7.25
CA GLN A 47 4.51 5.32 6.37
C GLN A 47 5.44 6.04 5.38
N LEU A 48 5.00 7.17 4.80
CA LEU A 48 5.80 7.97 3.88
C LEU A 48 7.02 8.60 4.58
N ARG A 49 6.84 9.11 5.80
CA ARG A 49 7.91 9.71 6.59
C ARG A 49 9.00 8.72 6.99
N LYS A 50 8.65 7.43 7.11
CA LYS A 50 9.56 6.38 7.59
C LYS A 50 10.39 5.71 6.49
N GLY A 51 10.36 6.22 5.26
CA GLY A 51 11.28 5.84 4.17
C GLY A 51 11.67 4.36 4.15
N LYS A 52 10.81 3.50 3.58
CA LYS A 52 11.00 2.03 3.40
C LYS A 52 10.71 1.11 4.60
N LEU A 53 9.54 1.22 5.26
CA LEU A 53 9.12 0.23 6.28
C LEU A 53 7.86 -0.59 5.94
N TRP A 54 7.27 -0.47 4.75
CA TRP A 54 6.07 -1.26 4.42
C TRP A 54 6.35 -2.78 4.44
N THR A 55 7.60 -3.21 4.24
CA THR A 55 8.03 -4.61 4.39
C THR A 55 8.00 -5.09 5.85
N ALA A 56 8.22 -4.21 6.83
CA ALA A 56 8.28 -4.57 8.25
C ALA A 56 6.88 -4.84 8.85
N MET A 57 5.82 -4.23 8.32
CA MET A 57 4.45 -4.47 8.79
C MET A 57 3.86 -5.82 8.34
N LYS A 58 4.53 -6.57 7.44
CA LYS A 58 4.06 -7.90 7.01
C LYS A 58 4.37 -9.04 8.01
N ASN A 59 5.21 -8.80 9.02
CA ASN A 59 5.71 -9.85 9.94
C ASN A 59 5.19 -9.73 11.38
N SER A 60 4.06 -9.06 11.61
CA SER A 60 3.41 -9.05 12.92
C SER A 60 1.92 -9.30 12.81
N VAL A 61 1.59 -10.47 12.25
CA VAL A 61 0.47 -11.34 12.65
C VAL A 61 0.93 -12.78 12.41
#